data_AF-A0A946WU83-F1
#
_entry.id   AF-A0A946WU83-F1
#
_cell.length_a   1.000
_cell.length_b   1.000
_cell.length_c   1.000
_cell.angle_alpha   90.00
_cell.angle_beta   90.00
_cell.angle_gamma   90.00
#
_symmetry.space_group_name_H-M   'P 1'
#
loop_
_entity.id
_entity.type
_entity.pdbx_description
1 polymer ?
#
loop_
_entity_poly.entity_id
_entity_poly.type
_entity_poly.pdbx_seq_one_letter_code
_entity_poly.pdbx_strand_id
1 'polypeptide(L)' 'FSMLGDLNISEPGALIGFAGPRVIKQTIGQDLPPGFQSAEFLLDHGFLDMIVKRTDMKPKLSNLLSILTPRE' A
#
# COMPACT_ATOMS: atom_id res chain seq x y z
N PHE A 1 -5.81 0.45 11.53
CA PHE A 1 -5.09 1.73 11.45
C PHE A 1 -4.22 1.85 10.20
N SER A 2 -3.71 0.76 9.61
CA SER A 2 -2.72 0.77 8.53
C SER A 2 -3.09 1.47 7.21
N MET A 3 -4.31 1.98 7.05
CA MET A 3 -4.79 2.71 5.87
C MET A 3 -5.28 4.13 6.21
N LEU A 4 -5.02 4.61 7.44
CA LEU A 4 -5.43 5.92 7.94
C LEU A 4 -4.23 6.87 8.10
N GLY A 5 -3.10 6.57 7.45
CA GLY A 5 -1.95 7.47 7.47
C GLY A 5 -2.22 8.71 6.62
N ASP A 6 -1.59 9.83 6.97
CA ASP A 6 -1.51 10.98 6.08
C ASP A 6 -0.82 10.62 4.75
N LEU A 7 0.05 9.61 4.79
CA LEU A 7 0.64 8.94 3.64
C LEU A 7 0.61 7.42 3.86
N ASN A 8 0.02 6.68 2.92
CA ASN A 8 0.03 5.23 2.85
C ASN A 8 1.12 4.77 1.86
N ILE A 9 2.19 4.20 2.40
CA ILE A 9 3.35 3.72 1.65
C ILE A 9 3.44 2.20 1.79
N SER A 10 3.71 1.50 0.69
CA SER A 10 3.96 0.06 0.71
C SER A 10 5.23 -0.34 -0.04
N GLU A 11 5.57 -1.62 0.06
CA GLU A 11 6.68 -2.23 -0.67
C GLU A 11 6.19 -2.96 -1.93
N PRO A 12 7.07 -3.14 -2.95
CA PRO A 12 6.71 -3.87 -4.16
C PRO A 12 6.20 -5.28 -3.85
N GLY A 13 5.10 -5.67 -4.50
CA GLY A 13 4.50 -6.99 -4.36
C GLY A 13 3.87 -7.30 -2.99
N ALA A 14 3.74 -6.33 -2.10
CA ALA A 14 3.07 -6.55 -0.82
C ALA A 14 1.58 -6.89 -1.03
N LEU A 15 1.07 -7.87 -0.29
CA LEU A 15 -0.35 -8.22 -0.27
C LEU A 15 -1.07 -7.46 0.84
N ILE A 16 -2.06 -6.65 0.48
CA ILE A 16 -2.77 -5.73 1.39
C ILE A 16 -4.27 -5.85 1.14
N GLY A 17 -5.04 -6.09 2.20
CA GLY A 17 -6.48 -6.17 2.11
C GLY A 17 -7.12 -6.45 3.45
N PHE A 18 -8.43 -6.17 3.54
CA PHE A 18 -9.20 -6.42 4.76
C PHE A 18 -9.50 -7.92 4.95
N ALA A 19 -9.96 -8.59 3.89
CA ALA A 19 -10.21 -10.03 3.88
C ALA A 19 -9.24 -10.73 2.92
N GLY A 20 -8.83 -11.95 3.24
CA GLY A 20 -7.93 -12.72 2.38
C GLY A 20 -8.56 -13.08 1.03
N PRO A 21 -7.77 -13.23 -0.05
CA PRO A 21 -8.28 -13.44 -1.41
C PRO A 21 -9.10 -14.72 -1.53
N ARG A 22 -8.76 -15.77 -0.77
CA ARG A 22 -9.53 -17.02 -0.72
C ARG A 22 -10.97 -16.80 -0.22
N VAL A 23 -11.14 -16.01 0.84
CA VAL A 23 -12.46 -15.74 1.43
C VAL A 23 -13.30 -14.95 0.43
N ILE A 24 -12.72 -13.90 -0.17
CA ILE A 24 -13.41 -13.07 -1.16
C ILE A 24 -13.84 -13.91 -2.36
N LYS A 25 -12.93 -14.71 -2.93
CA LYS A 25 -13.21 -15.61 -4.05
C LYS A 25 -14.38 -16.56 -3.75
N GLN A 26 -14.40 -17.15 -2.55
CA GLN A 26 -15.49 -18.03 -2.12
C GLN A 26 -16.82 -17.29 -1.96
N THR A 27 -16.79 -16.05 -1.46
CA THR A 27 -18.01 -15.24 -1.26
C THR A 27 -18.61 -14.75 -2.57
N ILE A 28 -17.80 -14.32 -3.53
CA ILE A 28 -18.29 -13.78 -4.82
C ILE A 28 -18.50 -14.87 -5.89
N GLY A 29 -17.89 -16.05 -5.73
CA GLY A 29 -17.99 -17.17 -6.67
C GLY A 29 -17.30 -16.95 -8.02
N GLN A 30 -16.36 -16.00 -8.10
CA GLN A 30 -15.65 -15.60 -9.32
C GLN A 30 -14.15 -15.50 -9.07
N ASP A 31 -13.34 -15.64 -10.12
CA ASP A 31 -11.91 -15.40 -10.05
C ASP A 31 -11.60 -13.92 -9.77
N LEU A 32 -10.54 -13.70 -8.99
CA LEU A 32 -10.07 -12.35 -8.67
C LEU A 32 -9.19 -11.82 -9.81
N PRO A 33 -9.22 -10.51 -10.09
CA PRO A 33 -8.34 -9.90 -11.08
C PRO A 33 -6.86 -10.22 -10.82
N PRO A 34 -6.02 -10.26 -11.87
CA PRO A 34 -4.57 -10.37 -11.70
C PRO A 34 -4.03 -9.25 -10.81
N GLY A 35 -3.15 -9.60 -9.88
CA GLY A 35 -2.57 -8.63 -8.95
C GLY A 35 -3.55 -8.10 -7.89
N PHE A 36 -4.78 -8.62 -7.80
CA PHE A 36 -5.73 -8.19 -6.76
C PHE A 36 -5.07 -8.21 -5.37
N GLN A 37 -5.25 -7.11 -4.63
CA GLN A 37 -4.62 -6.85 -3.32
C GLN A 37 -3.10 -6.64 -3.33
N SER A 38 -2.43 -6.63 -4.48
CA SER A 38 -1.02 -6.23 -4.52
C SER A 38 -0.88 -4.73 -4.27
N ALA A 39 0.31 -4.30 -3.85
CA ALA A 39 0.64 -2.89 -3.70
C ALA A 39 0.42 -2.12 -5.01
N GLU A 40 0.79 -2.71 -6.15
CA GLU A 40 0.60 -2.13 -7.49
C GLU A 40 -0.88 -1.95 -7.80
N PHE A 41 -1.69 -2.99 -7.56
CA PHE A 41 -3.13 -2.90 -7.75
C PHE A 41 -3.75 -1.80 -6.89
N LEU A 42 -3.32 -1.68 -5.62
CA LEU A 42 -3.85 -0.66 -4.72
C LEU A 42 -3.37 0.76 -5.03
N LEU A 43 -2.15 0.91 -5.55
CA LEU A 43 -1.65 2.18 -6.07
C LEU A 43 -2.51 2.63 -7.26
N ASP A 44 -2.78 1.74 -8.21
CA ASP A 44 -3.60 2.02 -9.40
C ASP A 44 -5.06 2.39 -9.03
N HIS A 45 -5.57 1.91 -7.90
CA HIS A 45 -6.92 2.22 -7.40
C HIS A 45 -6.95 3.36 -6.36
N GLY A 46 -5.83 4.04 -6.12
CA GLY A 46 -5.76 5.23 -5.25
C GLY A 46 -5.79 4.95 -3.75
N PHE A 47 -5.50 3.72 -3.31
CA PHE A 47 -5.41 3.36 -1.89
C PHE A 47 -4.02 3.57 -1.29
N LEU A 48 -2.98 3.60 -2.13
CA LEU A 48 -1.60 3.91 -1.73
C LEU A 48 -1.14 5.19 -2.42
N ASP A 49 -0.29 5.96 -1.75
CA ASP A 49 0.34 7.15 -2.32
C ASP A 49 1.61 6.81 -3.11
N MET A 50 2.34 5.78 -2.67
CA MET A 50 3.56 5.33 -3.33
C MET A 50 4.00 3.92 -2.92
N ILE A 51 4.75 3.30 -3.82
CA ILE A 51 5.47 2.05 -3.59
C ILE A 51 6.97 2.37 -3.52
N VAL A 52 7.63 1.91 -2.45
CA VAL A 52 9.04 2.21 -2.19
C VAL A 52 9.78 0.92 -1.91
N LYS A 53 10.90 0.68 -2.62
CA LYS A 53 11.77 -0.46 -2.35
C LYS A 53 12.38 -0.33 -0.96
N ARG A 54 12.56 -1.45 -0.26
CA ARG A 54 13.14 -1.50 1.10
C ARG A 54 14.44 -0.71 1.23
N THR A 55 15.33 -0.80 0.25
CA THR A 55 16.62 -0.10 0.23
C THR A 55 16.49 1.42 0.21
N ASP A 56 15.40 1.93 -0.36
CA ASP A 56 15.15 3.36 -0.55
C ASP A 56 14.20 3.92 0.52
N MET A 57 13.65 3.07 1.39
CA MET A 57 12.65 3.43 2.40
C MET A 57 13.20 4.45 3.39
N LYS A 58 14.39 4.25 3.93
CA LYS A 58 15.01 5.17 4.91
C LYS A 58 15.17 6.59 4.37
N PRO A 59 15.86 6.82 3.23
CA PRO A 59 15.98 8.18 2.69
C PRO A 59 14.63 8.77 2.31
N LYS A 60 13.68 7.97 1.79
CA LYS A 60 12.33 8.45 1.47
C LYS A 60 11.57 8.95 2.69
N LEU A 61 11.51 8.15 3.76
CA LEU A 61 10.83 8.52 5.00
C LEU A 61 11.47 9.76 5.64
N SER A 62 12.81 9.83 5.65
CA SER A 62 13.52 11.01 6.17
C SER A 62 13.14 12.29 5.42
N ASN A 63 13.03 12.21 4.09
CA ASN A 63 12.64 13.36 3.26
C ASN A 63 11.19 13.77 3.54
N LEU A 64 10.24 12.82 3.53
CA LEU A 64 8.83 13.09 3.77
C LEU A 64 8.60 13.74 5.14
N LEU A 65 9.21 13.19 6.20
CA LEU A 65 9.10 13.77 7.53
C LEU A 65 9.66 15.20 7.55
N SER A 66 10.81 15.47 6.94
CA SER A 66 11.38 16.83 6.89
C SER A 66 10.50 17.87 6.18
N ILE A 67 9.58 17.43 5.33
CA ILE A 67 8.59 18.30 4.65
C ILE A 67 7.36 18.49 5.54
N LEU A 68 6.90 17.41 6.19
CA LEU A 68 5.65 17.39 6.95
C LEU A 68 5.80 17.92 8.37
N THR A 69 7.01 17.89 8.94
CA THR A 69 7.29 18.39 10.28
C THR A 69 7.85 19.81 10.22
N PRO A 70 7.46 20.71 11.14
CA PRO A 70 8.05 22.03 11.27
C PRO A 70 9.57 21.96 11.44
N ARG A 71 10.29 22.93 10.89
CA ARG A 71 11.68 23.18 11.27
C ARG A 71 11.66 24.08 12.50
N GLU A 72 12.30 23.64 13.57
CA GLU A 72 12.70 24.53 14.67
C GLU A 72 13.80 25.51 14.22
#